data_AF-A7TUR8-F1
#
_entry.id   AF-A7TUR8-F1
#
_cell.length_a   1.000
_cell.length_b   1.000
_cell.length_c   1.000
_cell.angle_alpha   90.00
_cell.angle_beta   90.00
_cell.angle_gamma   90.00
#
_symmetry.space_group_name_H-M   'P 1'
#
loop_
_entity.id
_entity.type
_entity.pdbx_description
1 polymer ?
#
loop_
_entity_poly.entity_id
_entity_poly.type
_entity_poly.pdbx_seq_one_letter_code
_entity_poly.pdbx_strand_id
1 'polypeptide(L)'
;MESAICHLDYQPRNWLLGDTFGIYDFEHMRRDARVRDFARLEFRRWQAAPHLRTAFFDGYGRSPNDTERRLLESFGAIEAATALVKGHRENDAALSAHGRTVLSRLT
;
A
#
# COMPACT_ATOMS: atom_id res chain seq x y z
N MET A 1 -18.26 -6.93 -1.08
CA MET A 1 -17.22 -5.93 -1.38
C MET A 1 -16.68 -6.22 -2.78
N GLU A 2 -16.60 -5.21 -3.64
CA GLU A 2 -16.13 -5.42 -5.01
C GLU A 2 -14.66 -5.85 -5.05
N SER A 3 -14.38 -6.87 -5.86
CA SER A 3 -13.03 -7.33 -6.16
C SER A 3 -12.55 -6.74 -7.47
N ALA A 4 -11.25 -6.52 -7.59
CA ALA A 4 -10.59 -6.07 -8.81
C ALA A 4 -9.30 -6.85 -9.03
N ILE A 5 -8.76 -6.79 -10.26
CA ILE A 5 -7.39 -7.21 -10.51
C ILE A 5 -6.48 -6.17 -9.86
N CYS A 6 -5.67 -6.60 -8.91
CA CYS A 6 -4.75 -5.74 -8.17
C CYS A 6 -3.32 -6.11 -8.53
N HIS A 7 -2.43 -5.13 -8.57
CA HIS A 7 -1.00 -5.31 -8.82
C HIS A 7 -0.29 -5.99 -7.63
N LEU A 8 -0.73 -5.68 -6.41
CA LEU A 8 -0.27 -6.21 -5.12
C LEU A 8 1.17 -5.91 -4.73
N ASP A 9 1.93 -5.32 -5.64
CA ASP A 9 3.13 -4.56 -5.34
C ASP A 9 3.04 -3.11 -5.85
N TYR A 10 1.86 -2.47 -5.75
CA TYR A 10 1.65 -1.13 -6.32
C TYR A 10 2.35 -0.03 -5.51
N GLN A 11 3.49 0.45 -6.01
CA GLN A 11 4.30 1.49 -5.34
C GLN A 11 5.28 2.18 -6.29
N PRO A 12 5.85 3.35 -5.93
CA PRO A 12 6.70 4.15 -6.83
C PRO A 12 7.86 3.42 -7.50
N ARG A 13 8.44 2.41 -6.84
CA ARG A 13 9.53 1.62 -7.45
C ARG A 13 9.09 0.75 -8.63
N ASN A 14 7.80 0.62 -8.87
CA ASN A 14 7.18 -0.16 -9.94
C ASN A 14 6.40 0.75 -10.90
N TRP A 15 6.62 2.06 -10.82
CA TRP A 15 6.00 3.07 -11.68
C TRP A 15 7.02 3.59 -12.69
N LEU A 16 6.58 3.78 -13.93
CA LEU A 16 7.33 4.48 -14.96
C LEU A 16 6.68 5.85 -15.17
N LEU A 17 7.47 6.89 -14.92
CA LEU A 17 7.07 8.27 -15.13
C LEU A 17 7.76 8.78 -16.41
N GLY A 18 6.97 9.05 -17.44
CA GLY A 18 7.42 9.65 -18.69
C GLY A 18 6.26 10.40 -19.34
N ASP A 19 6.26 10.48 -20.67
CA ASP A 19 5.14 11.06 -21.44
C ASP A 19 3.80 10.32 -21.16
N THR A 20 3.90 9.05 -20.77
CA THR A 20 2.79 8.26 -20.25
C THR A 20 3.15 7.64 -18.91
N PHE A 21 2.13 7.36 -18.10
CA PHE A 21 2.28 6.60 -16.86
C PHE A 21 2.25 5.10 -17.16
N GLY A 22 3.30 4.39 -16.73
CA GLY A 22 3.40 2.94 -16.85
C GLY A 22 3.53 2.25 -15.49
N ILE A 23 3.17 0.98 -15.45
CA ILE A 23 3.36 0.09 -14.30
C ILE A 23 4.07 -1.17 -14.81
N TYR A 24 4.96 -1.75 -14.00
CA TYR A 24 5.61 -3.03 -14.29
C TYR A 24 5.75 -3.87 -13.01
N ASP A 25 6.27 -5.10 -13.15
CA ASP A 25 6.43 -6.06 -12.05
C ASP A 25 5.11 -6.68 -11.56
N PHE A 26 4.37 -7.26 -12.49
CA PHE A 26 3.05 -7.86 -12.27
C PHE A 26 3.10 -9.28 -11.67
N GLU A 27 4.24 -9.76 -11.15
CA GLU A 27 4.38 -11.15 -10.69
C GLU A 27 3.42 -11.53 -9.55
N HIS A 28 2.93 -10.53 -8.81
CA HIS A 28 1.97 -10.72 -7.72
C HIS A 28 0.52 -10.46 -8.13
N MET A 29 0.26 -10.08 -9.38
CA MET A 29 -1.06 -9.67 -9.84
C MET A 29 -2.09 -10.78 -9.67
N ARG A 30 -3.20 -10.48 -9.00
CA ARG A 30 -4.35 -11.38 -8.85
C ARG A 30 -5.61 -10.61 -8.47
N ARG A 31 -6.75 -11.31 -8.47
CA ARG A 31 -8.01 -10.75 -7.97
C ARG A 31 -7.96 -10.64 -6.45
N ASP A 32 -8.25 -9.45 -5.92
CA ASP A 32 -8.32 -9.16 -4.49
C ASP A 32 -9.34 -8.02 -4.25
N ALA A 33 -9.50 -7.55 -3.02
CA ALA A 33 -10.31 -6.38 -2.72
C ALA A 33 -9.79 -5.15 -3.48
N ARG A 34 -10.70 -4.36 -4.07
CA ARG A 34 -10.34 -3.21 -4.92
C ARG A 34 -9.41 -2.15 -4.28
N VAL A 35 -9.35 -2.11 -2.96
CA VAL A 35 -8.52 -1.16 -2.21
C VAL A 35 -7.15 -1.72 -1.83
N ARG A 36 -6.85 -2.98 -2.17
CA ARG A 36 -5.63 -3.67 -1.76
C ARG A 36 -4.37 -2.96 -2.24
N ASP A 37 -4.38 -2.39 -3.44
CA ASP A 37 -3.23 -1.64 -3.99
C ASP A 37 -2.97 -0.31 -3.28
N PHE A 38 -3.92 0.22 -2.50
CA PHE A 38 -3.71 1.45 -1.75
C PHE A 38 -2.94 1.22 -0.44
N ALA A 39 -2.90 -0.01 0.09
CA ALA A 39 -2.34 -0.29 1.41
C ALA A 39 -0.87 0.16 1.51
N ARG A 40 -0.04 -0.15 0.52
CA ARG A 40 1.37 0.29 0.54
C ARG A 40 1.52 1.80 0.41
N LEU A 41 0.67 2.46 -0.36
CA LEU A 41 0.69 3.92 -0.46
C LEU A 41 0.31 4.55 0.88
N GLU A 42 -0.76 4.06 1.50
CA GLU A 42 -1.27 4.50 2.80
C GLU A 42 -0.20 4.37 3.88
N PHE A 43 0.41 3.19 4.03
CA PHE A 43 1.31 2.92 5.15
C PHE A 43 2.79 3.21 4.90
N ARG A 44 3.22 3.42 3.64
CA ARG A 44 4.65 3.70 3.33
C ARG A 44 4.92 5.09 2.78
N ARG A 45 3.98 5.70 2.07
CA ARG A 45 4.22 6.94 1.29
C ARG A 45 3.44 8.11 1.86
N TRP A 46 2.14 7.96 2.00
CA TRP A 46 1.25 9.04 2.40
C TRP A 46 1.44 9.48 3.85
N GLN A 47 1.97 8.62 4.73
CA GLN A 47 2.31 9.02 6.09
C GLN A 47 3.36 10.14 6.16
N ALA A 48 4.33 10.14 5.25
CA ALA A 48 5.35 11.20 5.18
C ALA A 48 4.87 12.41 4.35
N ALA A 49 3.85 12.23 3.53
CA ALA A 49 3.33 13.26 2.62
C ALA A 49 1.79 13.14 2.47
N PRO A 50 1.00 13.55 3.49
CA PRO A 50 -0.46 13.37 3.48
C PRO A 50 -1.16 14.08 2.32
N HIS A 51 -0.60 15.18 1.82
CA HIS A 51 -1.12 15.90 0.65
C HIS A 51 -1.15 15.03 -0.61
N LEU A 52 -0.24 14.05 -0.75
CA LEU A 52 -0.24 13.11 -1.88
C LEU A 52 -1.43 12.14 -1.83
N ARG A 53 -1.92 11.82 -0.63
CA ARG A 53 -3.13 11.00 -0.46
C ARG A 53 -4.35 11.73 -0.96
N THR A 54 -4.48 13.01 -0.59
CA THR A 54 -5.56 13.88 -1.06
C THR A 54 -5.51 13.99 -2.57
N ALA A 55 -4.36 14.38 -3.14
CA ALA A 55 -4.19 14.49 -4.59
C ALA A 55 -4.50 13.18 -5.34
N PHE A 56 -4.09 12.03 -4.79
CA PHE A 56 -4.40 10.72 -5.37
C PHE A 56 -5.90 10.46 -5.42
N PHE A 57 -6.63 10.65 -4.31
CA PHE A 57 -8.07 10.37 -4.27
C PHE A 57 -8.91 11.39 -5.04
N ASP A 58 -8.45 12.63 -5.14
CA ASP A 58 -9.04 13.65 -6.02
C ASP A 58 -8.96 13.20 -7.49
N GLY A 59 -7.79 12.71 -7.92
CA GLY A 59 -7.62 12.15 -9.27
C GLY A 59 -8.31 10.79 -9.48
N TYR A 60 -8.40 9.97 -8.44
CA TYR A 60 -9.12 8.67 -8.47
C TYR A 60 -10.65 8.84 -8.56
N GLY A 61 -11.16 10.05 -8.29
CA GLY A 61 -12.57 10.41 -8.43
C GLY A 61 -13.46 10.03 -7.25
N ARG A 62 -12.90 9.40 -6.20
CA ARG A 62 -13.59 9.16 -4.93
C ARG A 62 -12.62 8.81 -3.81
N SER A 63 -13.00 9.17 -2.59
CA SER A 63 -12.36 8.65 -1.38
C SER A 63 -12.85 7.23 -1.03
N PRO A 64 -12.08 6.45 -0.25
CA PRO A 64 -12.56 5.19 0.31
C PRO A 64 -13.78 5.42 1.22
N ASN A 65 -14.75 4.51 1.18
CA ASN A 65 -15.86 4.49 2.16
C ASN A 65 -15.40 3.89 3.51
N ASP A 66 -16.29 3.85 4.50
CA ASP A 66 -15.97 3.34 5.85
C ASP A 66 -15.51 1.88 5.86
N THR A 67 -16.17 1.03 5.07
CA THR A 67 -15.80 -0.40 4.96
C THR A 67 -14.42 -0.55 4.34
N GLU A 68 -14.13 0.22 3.29
CA GLU A 68 -12.84 0.24 2.63
C GLU A 68 -11.74 0.78 3.54
N ARG A 69 -12.02 1.78 4.39
CA ARG A 69 -11.08 2.27 5.40
C ARG A 69 -10.70 1.19 6.41
N ARG A 70 -11.67 0.51 7.01
CA ARG A 70 -11.41 -0.60 7.96
C ARG A 70 -10.63 -1.74 7.31
N LEU A 71 -10.89 -2.00 6.04
CA LEU A 71 -10.14 -3.00 5.31
C LEU A 71 -8.70 -2.57 5.04
N LEU A 72 -8.47 -1.29 4.71
CA LEU A 72 -7.10 -0.75 4.59
C LEU A 72 -6.33 -0.91 5.90
N GLU A 73 -6.94 -0.64 7.06
CA GLU A 73 -6.34 -0.90 8.37
C GLU A 73 -5.94 -2.37 8.53
N SER A 74 -6.83 -3.30 8.14
CA SER A 74 -6.55 -4.74 8.15
C SER A 74 -5.38 -5.11 7.23
N PHE A 75 -5.28 -4.49 6.06
CA PHE A 75 -4.12 -4.65 5.16
C PHE A 75 -2.84 -4.03 5.72
N GLY A 76 -2.95 -2.96 6.52
CA GLY A 76 -1.85 -2.39 7.29
C GLY A 76 -1.26 -3.41 8.27
N ALA A 77 -2.09 -4.21 8.94
CA ALA A 77 -1.62 -5.31 9.79
C ALA A 77 -0.82 -6.36 9.00
N ILE A 78 -1.29 -6.73 7.81
CA ILE A 78 -0.59 -7.68 6.93
C ILE A 78 0.74 -7.09 6.45
N GLU A 79 0.78 -5.82 6.05
CA GLU A 79 2.00 -5.12 5.64
C GLU A 79 3.01 -5.04 6.78
N ALA A 80 2.56 -4.71 8.00
CA ALA A 80 3.40 -4.68 9.19
C ALA A 80 4.03 -6.05 9.48
N ALA A 81 3.22 -7.11 9.50
CA ALA A 81 3.69 -8.47 9.72
C ALA A 81 4.66 -8.93 8.62
N THR A 82 4.35 -8.64 7.36
CA THR A 82 5.20 -8.96 6.21
C THR A 82 6.55 -8.25 6.30
N ALA A 83 6.56 -6.96 6.62
CA ALA A 83 7.78 -6.18 6.79
C ALA A 83 8.63 -6.69 7.96
N LEU A 84 8.02 -7.04 9.10
CA LEU A 84 8.72 -7.60 10.25
C LEU A 84 9.37 -8.96 9.92
N VAL A 85 8.63 -9.87 9.29
CA VAL A 85 9.14 -11.20 8.93
C VAL A 85 10.26 -11.10 7.90
N LYS A 86 10.06 -10.30 6.84
CA LYS A 86 11.08 -10.11 5.80
C LYS A 86 12.31 -9.42 6.37
N GLY A 87 12.11 -8.34 7.14
CA GLY A 87 13.20 -7.61 7.78
C GLY A 87 14.03 -8.49 8.72
N HIS A 88 13.40 -9.38 9.48
CA HIS A 88 14.12 -10.36 10.30
C HIS A 88 14.92 -11.36 9.47
N ARG A 89 14.31 -11.96 8.43
CA ARG A 89 14.96 -12.98 7.58
C ARG A 89 16.16 -12.43 6.80
N GLU A 90 16.09 -11.18 6.36
CA GLU A 90 17.12 -10.55 5.54
C GLU A 90 18.09 -9.69 6.36
N ASN A 91 17.93 -9.67 7.69
CA ASN A 91 18.66 -8.77 8.59
C ASN A 91 18.56 -7.28 8.18
N ASP A 92 17.40 -6.89 7.62
CA ASP A 92 17.07 -5.52 7.21
C ASP A 92 16.39 -4.78 8.37
N ALA A 93 17.19 -3.96 9.06
CA ALA A 93 16.74 -3.15 10.18
C ALA A 93 15.73 -2.07 9.76
N ALA A 94 15.86 -1.51 8.56
CA ALA A 94 14.97 -0.47 8.06
C ALA A 94 13.57 -1.02 7.78
N LEU A 95 13.49 -2.20 7.17
CA LEU A 95 12.22 -2.88 6.92
C LEU A 95 11.57 -3.34 8.23
N SER A 96 12.37 -3.81 9.18
CA SER A 96 11.90 -4.16 10.52
C SER A 96 11.39 -2.94 11.30
N ALA A 97 12.07 -1.79 11.19
CA ALA A 97 11.60 -0.53 11.80
C ALA A 97 10.29 -0.08 11.17
N HIS A 98 10.20 -0.13 9.84
CA HIS A 98 8.97 0.19 9.12
C HIS A 98 7.79 -0.67 9.58
N GLY A 99 7.96 -1.99 9.69
CA GLY A 99 6.89 -2.88 10.17
C GLY A 99 6.41 -2.53 11.58
N ARG A 100 7.32 -2.16 12.50
CA ARG A 100 6.95 -1.68 13.84
C ARG A 100 6.19 -0.35 13.80
N THR A 101 6.62 0.59 12.95
CA THR A 101 5.93 1.88 12.78
C THR A 101 4.52 1.72 12.24
N VAL A 102 4.30 0.81 11.28
CA VAL A 102 2.95 0.52 10.79
C VAL A 102 2.11 -0.10 11.90
N LEU A 103 2.64 -1.11 12.60
CA LEU A 103 1.95 -1.79 13.68
C LEU A 103 1.51 -0.84 14.80
N SER A 104 2.38 0.10 15.20
CA SER A 104 2.07 1.07 16.27
C SER A 104 1.01 2.10 15.89
N ARG A 105 0.59 2.15 14.62
CA ARG A 105 -0.40 3.09 14.08
C ARG A 105 -1.75 2.44 13.78
N LEU A 106 -1.86 1.13 13.96
CA LEU A 106 -3.13 0.42 13.86
C LEU A 106 -3.93 0.64 15.15
N THR A 107 -5.22 0.92 14.99
CA THR A 107 -6.19 1.14 16.08
C THR A 107 -7.07 -0.07 16.29
#